data_AF-M5Q1D0-F1
#
_entry.id   AF-M5Q1D0-F1
#
_cell.length_a   1.000
_cell.length_b   1.000
_cell.length_c   1.000
_cell.angle_alpha   90.00
_cell.angle_beta   90.00
_cell.angle_gamma   90.00
#
_symmetry.space_group_name_H-M   'P 1'
#
loop_
_entity.id
_entity.type
_entity.pdbx_description
1 polymer ?
#
loop_
_entity_poly.entity_id
_entity_poly.type
_entity_poly.pdbx_seq_one_letter_code
_entity_poly.pdbx_strand_id
1 'polypeptide(L)'
;MKVAVLLVALLLVPNVARGQTAESIEFGQGHYFLVQITDGLVVGGVARDQHFRWRCMGGAFDGKNLTATFATDQDNSCNGTRTYNFEVQAGYVLLRSSMNKCGAVEEGKFTRFPRVQ
;
A
#
# COMPACT_ATOMS: atom_id res chain seq x y z
N MET A 1 -11.22 29.99 -15.44
CA MET A 1 -12.11 29.11 -14.64
C MET A 1 -11.94 27.68 -15.15
N LYS A 2 -11.24 26.83 -14.40
CA LYS A 2 -11.17 25.38 -14.66
C LYS A 2 -11.66 24.71 -13.38
N VAL A 3 -12.86 24.17 -13.45
CA VAL A 3 -13.52 23.44 -12.37
C VAL A 3 -12.75 22.13 -12.18
N ALA A 4 -12.01 22.01 -11.09
CA ALA A 4 -11.46 20.73 -10.67
C ALA A 4 -12.57 19.97 -9.96
N VAL A 5 -13.07 18.92 -10.60
CA VAL A 5 -14.01 17.96 -10.01
C VAL A 5 -13.24 17.21 -8.93
N LEU A 6 -13.36 17.70 -7.70
CA LEU A 6 -12.92 17.00 -6.49
C LEU A 6 -13.91 15.84 -6.28
N LEU A 7 -13.62 14.70 -6.89
CA LEU A 7 -14.36 13.47 -6.63
C LEU A 7 -13.95 12.98 -5.23
N VAL A 8 -14.56 13.57 -4.21
CA VAL A 8 -14.53 13.07 -2.83
C VAL A 8 -15.22 11.71 -2.86
N ALA A 9 -14.44 10.66 -3.11
CA ALA A 9 -14.86 9.29 -2.81
C ALA A 9 -14.86 9.15 -1.29
N LEU A 10 -15.93 9.66 -0.68
CA LEU A 10 -16.37 9.39 0.68
C LEU A 10 -16.76 7.90 0.75
N LEU A 11 -15.78 6.99 0.63
CA LEU A 11 -15.99 5.59 0.96
C LEU A 11 -15.85 5.46 2.46
N LEU A 12 -16.99 5.62 3.12
CA LEU A 12 -17.35 5.06 4.42
C LEU A 12 -16.38 3.94 4.84
N VAL A 13 -15.43 4.26 5.73
CA VAL A 13 -14.83 3.25 6.61
C VAL A 13 -15.83 3.11 7.76
N PRO A 14 -16.66 2.05 7.81
CA PRO A 14 -17.58 1.88 8.92
C PRO A 14 -16.76 1.50 10.15
N ASN A 15 -16.93 2.25 11.24
CA ASN A 15 -16.39 1.96 12.58
C ASN A 15 -14.87 1.98 12.74
N VAL A 16 -14.24 3.15 12.59
CA VAL A 16 -13.01 3.41 13.36
C VAL A 16 -13.47 3.76 14.78
N ALA A 17 -13.36 2.81 15.71
CA ALA A 17 -13.64 3.05 17.12
C ALA A 17 -12.74 4.19 17.64
N ARG A 18 -13.31 5.11 18.43
CA ARG A 18 -12.60 6.24 19.04
C ARG A 18 -11.32 5.75 19.73
N GLY A 19 -10.17 6.12 19.18
CA GLY A 19 -8.85 5.82 19.76
C GLY A 19 -7.80 5.29 18.77
N GLN A 20 -8.21 4.91 17.56
CA GLN A 20 -7.30 4.36 16.54
C GLN A 20 -6.90 5.46 15.54
N THR A 21 -5.61 5.83 15.48
CA THR A 21 -5.09 6.66 14.39
C THR A 21 -5.02 5.78 13.13
N ALA A 22 -6.13 5.74 12.39
CA ALA A 22 -6.20 5.02 11.12
C ALA A 22 -5.57 5.87 10.01
N GLU A 23 -4.37 5.49 9.54
CA GLU A 23 -3.74 6.13 8.38
C GLU A 23 -3.93 5.27 7.13
N SER A 24 -4.30 5.93 6.03
CA SER A 24 -4.31 5.35 4.68
C SER A 24 -3.18 5.95 3.86
N ILE A 25 -2.35 5.11 3.24
CA ILE A 25 -1.29 5.57 2.32
C ILE A 25 -1.60 5.05 0.94
N GLU A 26 -1.84 5.96 -0.01
CA GLU A 26 -2.01 5.65 -1.43
C GLU A 26 -0.79 6.09 -2.24
N PHE A 27 -0.28 5.20 -3.10
CA PHE A 27 0.83 5.46 -3.99
C PHE A 27 0.77 4.58 -5.25
N GLY A 28 1.08 5.16 -6.43
CA GLY A 28 1.10 4.43 -7.69
C GLY A 28 0.89 5.25 -8.97
N GLN A 29 1.70 5.01 -10.01
CA GLN A 29 1.34 5.28 -11.41
C GLN A 29 1.03 3.94 -12.09
N GLY A 30 -0.25 3.54 -12.17
CA GLY A 30 -0.69 2.27 -12.77
C GLY A 30 -0.77 1.07 -11.81
N HIS A 31 -0.06 1.11 -10.68
CA HIS A 31 -0.18 0.14 -9.57
C HIS A 31 -0.49 0.90 -8.29
N TYR A 32 -1.76 0.99 -7.88
CA TYR A 32 -2.11 1.70 -6.66
C TYR A 32 -2.14 0.76 -5.47
N PHE A 33 -1.44 1.13 -4.40
CA PHE A 33 -1.46 0.44 -3.12
C PHE A 33 -2.18 1.33 -2.13
N LEU A 34 -3.24 0.82 -1.50
CA LEU A 34 -3.88 1.44 -0.35
C LEU A 34 -3.57 0.58 0.86
N VAL A 35 -2.95 1.15 1.88
CA VAL A 35 -2.59 0.42 3.11
C VAL A 35 -3.25 1.07 4.31
N GLN A 36 -3.92 0.27 5.14
CA GLN A 36 -4.58 0.70 6.37
C GLN A 36 -3.70 0.36 7.57
N ILE A 37 -3.35 1.38 8.35
CA ILE A 37 -2.48 1.25 9.51
C ILE A 37 -3.27 1.60 10.77
N THR A 38 -3.05 0.85 11.86
CA THR A 38 -3.60 1.12 13.18
C THR A 38 -2.50 0.87 14.20
N ASP A 39 -2.17 1.87 15.01
CA ASP A 39 -1.12 1.81 16.04
C ASP A 39 0.22 1.24 15.53
N GLY A 40 0.61 1.64 14.31
CA GLY A 40 1.83 1.18 13.65
C GLY A 40 1.75 -0.23 13.04
N LEU A 41 0.60 -0.91 13.11
CA LEU A 41 0.37 -2.21 12.48
C LEU A 41 -0.43 -2.05 11.19
N VAL A 42 -0.02 -2.74 10.12
CA VAL A 42 -0.82 -2.79 8.90
C VAL A 42 -1.93 -3.82 9.11
N VAL A 43 -3.16 -3.33 9.18
CA VAL A 43 -4.36 -4.14 9.46
C VAL A 43 -5.17 -4.45 8.21
N GLY A 44 -4.82 -3.83 7.07
CA GLY A 44 -5.53 -4.03 5.82
C GLY A 44 -4.89 -3.29 4.67
N GLY A 45 -5.45 -3.51 3.49
CA GLY A 45 -5.00 -2.84 2.28
C GLY A 45 -5.31 -3.61 1.01
N VAL A 46 -5.21 -2.91 -0.11
CA VAL A 46 -5.39 -3.45 -1.45
C VAL A 46 -4.27 -2.94 -2.35
N ALA A 47 -3.67 -3.84 -3.14
CA ALA A 47 -2.82 -3.44 -4.25
C ALA A 47 -3.55 -3.76 -5.54
N ARG A 48 -3.61 -2.78 -6.44
CA ARG A 48 -4.32 -2.90 -7.70
C ARG A 48 -3.36 -2.60 -8.83
N ASP A 49 -3.01 -3.67 -9.50
CA ASP A 49 -2.41 -3.67 -10.82
C ASP A 49 -3.53 -3.71 -11.87
N GLN A 50 -3.27 -3.24 -13.09
CA GLN A 50 -4.21 -3.29 -14.22
C GLN A 50 -4.75 -4.70 -14.48
N HIS A 51 -4.03 -5.73 -14.04
CA HIS A 51 -4.39 -7.13 -14.26
C HIS A 51 -4.69 -7.92 -12.97
N PHE A 52 -4.38 -7.39 -11.78
CA PHE A 52 -4.44 -8.17 -10.54
C PHE A 52 -4.89 -7.34 -9.33
N ARG A 53 -5.79 -7.91 -8.54
CA ARG A 53 -6.21 -7.38 -7.24
C ARG A 53 -5.59 -8.20 -6.14
N TRP A 54 -4.71 -7.60 -5.35
CA TRP A 54 -4.06 -8.25 -4.22
C TRP A 54 -4.61 -7.68 -2.92
N ARG A 55 -4.72 -8.53 -1.89
CA ARG A 55 -5.15 -8.14 -0.55
C ARG A 55 -3.96 -8.12 0.39
N CYS A 56 -3.93 -7.12 1.27
CA CYS A 56 -2.90 -7.05 2.30
C CYS A 56 -3.14 -8.15 3.34
N MET A 57 -2.08 -8.90 3.66
CA MET A 57 -2.05 -9.93 4.69
C MET A 57 -1.54 -9.40 6.03
N GLY A 58 -0.89 -8.23 6.03
CA GLY A 58 -0.33 -7.60 7.22
C GLY A 58 1.01 -6.91 6.94
N GLY A 59 1.59 -6.36 8.01
CA GLY A 59 2.78 -5.53 7.93
C GLY A 59 2.93 -4.58 9.13
N ALA A 60 3.86 -3.65 9.03
CA ALA A 60 4.14 -2.67 10.07
C ALA A 60 4.57 -1.32 9.47
N PHE A 61 4.31 -0.25 10.22
CA PHE A 61 4.70 1.12 9.92
C PHE A 61 5.29 1.78 11.16
N ASP A 62 6.53 2.26 11.07
CA ASP A 62 7.24 2.91 12.19
C ASP A 62 7.25 4.44 12.10
N GLY A 63 6.51 5.02 11.15
CA GLY A 63 6.51 6.47 10.84
C GLY A 63 7.39 6.86 9.65
N LYS A 64 8.36 6.02 9.26
CA LYS A 64 9.27 6.26 8.11
C LYS A 64 9.39 5.07 7.18
N ASN A 65 9.26 3.86 7.70
CA ASN A 65 9.37 2.62 6.97
C ASN A 65 8.02 1.91 7.02
N LEU A 66 7.51 1.54 5.86
CA LEU A 66 6.31 0.73 5.71
C LEU A 66 6.71 -0.60 5.09
N THR A 67 6.48 -1.69 5.81
CA THR A 67 6.54 -3.05 5.26
C THR A 67 5.12 -3.59 5.17
N ALA A 68 4.70 -4.01 3.98
CA ALA A 68 3.38 -4.58 3.76
C ALA A 68 3.45 -5.82 2.86
N THR A 69 2.78 -6.89 3.27
CA THR A 69 2.69 -8.13 2.51
C THR A 69 1.33 -8.24 1.85
N PHE A 70 1.30 -8.55 0.57
CA PHE A 70 0.08 -8.73 -0.20
C PHE A 70 0.03 -10.14 -0.78
N ALA A 71 -1.15 -10.72 -0.85
CA ALA A 71 -1.41 -11.98 -1.51
C ALA A 71 -2.50 -11.83 -2.57
N THR A 72 -2.39 -12.65 -3.62
CA THR A 72 -3.43 -12.82 -4.63
C THR A 72 -4.12 -14.17 -4.43
N ASP A 73 -5.39 -14.25 -4.79
CA ASP A 73 -6.16 -15.51 -4.81
C ASP A 73 -5.89 -16.34 -6.08
N GLN A 74 -5.16 -15.77 -7.05
CA GLN A 74 -4.76 -16.45 -8.26
C GLN A 74 -3.65 -17.46 -7.96
N ASP A 75 -3.75 -18.66 -8.55
CA ASP A 75 -2.74 -19.69 -8.40
C ASP A 75 -1.47 -19.28 -9.16
N ASN A 76 -0.52 -18.79 -8.39
CA ASN A 76 0.64 -18.09 -8.88
C ASN A 76 1.81 -18.51 -7.99
N SER A 77 2.43 -19.64 -8.34
CA SER A 77 3.61 -20.24 -7.69
C SER A 77 4.39 -19.31 -6.74
N CYS A 78 5.45 -18.65 -7.22
CA CYS A 78 6.29 -17.78 -6.40
C CYS A 78 5.75 -16.34 -6.26
N ASN A 79 4.88 -15.87 -7.15
CA ASN A 79 4.37 -14.49 -7.09
C ASN A 79 2.96 -14.41 -6.44
N GLY A 80 2.47 -15.48 -5.81
CA GLY A 80 1.18 -15.52 -5.12
C GLY A 80 1.17 -14.68 -3.84
N THR A 81 2.34 -14.32 -3.35
CA THR A 81 2.54 -13.40 -2.24
C THR A 81 3.76 -12.52 -2.54
N ARG A 82 3.69 -11.25 -2.16
CA ARG A 82 4.78 -10.29 -2.32
C ARG A 82 4.79 -9.33 -1.14
N THR A 83 5.94 -9.22 -0.51
CA THR A 83 6.23 -8.22 0.53
C THR A 83 6.91 -7.04 -0.12
N TYR A 84 6.46 -5.84 0.23
CA TYR A 84 7.03 -4.59 -0.23
C TYR A 84 7.56 -3.80 0.96
N ASN A 85 8.74 -3.21 0.77
CA ASN A 85 9.37 -2.33 1.75
C ASN A 85 9.46 -0.93 1.16
N PHE A 86 8.85 0.02 1.83
CA PHE A 86 8.78 1.41 1.43
C PHE A 86 9.44 2.31 2.46
N GLU A 87 10.05 3.38 1.96
CA GLU A 87 10.41 4.54 2.75
C GLU A 87 9.38 5.65 2.49
N VAL A 88 8.67 6.07 3.53
CA VAL A 88 7.63 7.09 3.51
C VAL A 88 8.25 8.42 3.87
N GLN A 89 8.14 9.40 2.97
CA GLN A 89 8.59 10.77 3.17
C GLN A 89 7.41 11.76 3.10
N ALA A 90 7.67 13.01 3.48
CA ALA A 90 6.69 14.08 3.33
C ALA A 90 6.36 14.27 1.84
N GLY A 91 5.13 13.93 1.46
CA GLY A 91 4.59 14.10 0.09
C GLY A 91 4.94 12.99 -0.90
N TYR A 92 5.77 12.00 -0.56
CA TYR A 92 6.07 10.88 -1.46
C TYR A 92 6.49 9.60 -0.74
N VAL A 93 6.43 8.48 -1.46
CA VAL A 93 6.87 7.15 -1.01
C VAL A 93 7.89 6.60 -1.98
N LEU A 94 8.95 5.95 -1.47
CA LEU A 94 9.97 5.26 -2.26
C LEU A 94 9.87 3.76 -2.03
N LEU A 95 9.70 2.98 -3.11
CA LEU A 95 9.87 1.53 -3.04
C LEU A 95 11.36 1.21 -2.94
N ARG A 96 11.78 0.60 -1.82
CA ARG A 96 13.16 0.17 -1.56
C ARG A 96 13.41 -1.22 -2.10
N SER A 97 12.49 -2.14 -1.83
CA SER A 97 12.58 -3.52 -2.32
C SER A 97 11.23 -4.21 -2.29
N SER A 98 11.12 -5.29 -3.04
CA SER A 98 10.07 -6.27 -2.88
C SER A 98 10.64 -7.68 -2.87
N MET A 99 9.94 -8.60 -2.20
CA MET A 99 10.32 -10.00 -2.11
C MET A 99 9.10 -10.85 -2.42
N ASN A 100 9.25 -11.84 -3.30
CA ASN A 100 8.18 -12.80 -3.58
C ASN A 100 8.18 -13.98 -2.59
N LYS A 101 7.17 -14.85 -2.65
CA LYS A 101 7.02 -16.00 -1.75
C LYS A 101 8.23 -16.95 -1.72
N CYS A 102 8.99 -17.00 -2.81
CA CYS A 102 10.17 -17.86 -2.95
C CYS A 102 11.48 -17.17 -2.53
N GLY A 103 11.40 -15.96 -1.97
CA GLY A 103 12.56 -15.21 -1.49
C GLY A 103 13.34 -14.47 -2.59
N ALA A 104 12.83 -14.43 -3.82
CA ALA A 104 13.45 -13.61 -4.86
C ALA A 104 13.23 -12.13 -4.52
N VAL A 105 14.34 -11.40 -4.37
CA VAL A 105 14.33 -9.97 -4.05
C VAL A 105 14.50 -9.16 -5.33
N GLU A 106 13.59 -8.22 -5.54
CA GLU A 106 13.72 -7.18 -6.53
C GLU A 106 14.00 -5.87 -5.80
N GLU A 107 15.18 -5.29 -6.02
CA GLU A 107 15.45 -3.95 -5.54
C GLU A 107 14.58 -2.94 -6.30
N GLY A 108 13.85 -2.13 -5.53
CA GLY A 108 13.08 -1.04 -6.11
C GLY A 108 14.08 -0.02 -6.63
N LYS A 109 14.18 0.14 -7.95
CA LYS A 109 14.91 1.26 -8.55
C LYS A 109 14.17 2.55 -8.18
N PHE A 110 14.45 3.09 -6.99
CA PHE A 110 13.96 4.33 -6.37
C PHE A 110 12.72 4.94 -7.04
N THR A 111 11.65 4.15 -7.14
CA THR A 111 10.46 4.60 -7.85
C THR A 111 9.68 5.47 -6.89
N ARG A 112 9.67 6.77 -7.20
CA ARG A 112 8.99 7.78 -6.40
C ARG A 112 7.52 7.83 -6.78
N PHE A 113 6.67 7.57 -5.81
CA PHE A 113 5.23 7.73 -5.95
C PHE A 113 4.76 8.93 -5.13
N PRO A 114 3.86 9.77 -5.65
CA PRO A 114 3.22 10.79 -4.83
C PRO A 114 2.44 10.12 -3.71
N ARG A 115 2.56 10.63 -2.48
CA ARG A 115 1.70 10.22 -1.37
C ARG A 115 0.38 10.98 -1.51
N VAL A 116 -0.71 10.26 -1.73
CA VAL A 116 -2.05 10.85 -1.62
C VAL A 116 -2.51 10.66 -0.17
N GLN A 117 -2.88 11.75 0.49
CA GLN A 117 -3.42 11.76 1.86
C GLN A 117 -4.94 11.81 1.82
#